data_AF-A0A3D4FP92-F1
#
_entry.id   AF-A0A3D4FP92-F1
#
_cell.length_a   1.000
_cell.length_b   1.000
_cell.length_c   1.000
_cell.angle_alpha   90.00
_cell.angle_beta   90.00
_cell.angle_gamma   90.00
#
_symmetry.space_group_name_H-M   'P 1'
#
loop_
_entity.id
_entity.type
_entity.pdbx_description
1 polymer ?
#
loop_
_entity_poly.entity_id
_entity_poly.type
_entity_poly.pdbx_seq_one_letter_code
_entity_poly.pdbx_strand_id
1 'polypeptide(L)'
;ARFVGYLGSTGEGVLALAAIIATTAGFASLGEWRAIYTNFEGGGLTAFVQGGATIVSDGSGLPHETAATLLTVMAVLFAGTTMDTGVRLQRYIVQEWGTIYGISGLRNSYVATFVAVAACLTLAFGAGGADLSGGMVLWPLFGTTNQLLASLTLLVISIVLVRAGRPARYTMIPMVFVSTAALLAALYQLWNFFQTAQYLLLALDVVIVVSAVFVMLEAISALGRRTSA
;
A
#
# COMPACT_ATOMS: atom_id res chain seq x y z
N ALA A 1 9.67 -1.86 28.56
CA ALA A 1 9.41 -1.69 27.12
C ALA A 1 8.70 -0.36 26.90
N ARG A 2 9.14 0.48 25.97
CA ARG A 2 8.48 1.76 25.67
C ARG A 2 7.13 1.46 25.01
N PHE A 3 6.07 2.14 25.47
CA PHE A 3 4.67 1.94 25.06
C PHE A 3 4.42 2.57 23.67
N VAL A 4 5.10 2.10 22.63
CA VAL A 4 4.95 2.63 21.27
C VAL A 4 4.52 1.48 20.36
N GLY A 5 3.30 1.56 19.83
CA GLY A 5 2.76 0.59 18.85
C GLY A 5 2.00 -0.61 19.42
N TYR A 6 1.88 -0.75 20.75
CA TYR A 6 1.02 -1.79 21.33
C TYR A 6 -0.46 -1.50 20.98
N LEU A 7 -1.19 -2.50 20.50
CA LEU A 7 -2.56 -2.44 19.93
C LEU A 7 -2.71 -1.87 18.50
N GLY A 8 -1.67 -1.27 17.90
CA GLY A 8 -1.77 -0.75 16.52
C GLY A 8 -2.07 -1.86 15.50
N SER A 9 -1.33 -2.97 15.58
CA SER A 9 -1.58 -4.16 14.76
C SER A 9 -2.92 -4.84 15.06
N THR A 10 -3.39 -4.77 16.31
CA THR A 10 -4.72 -5.27 16.68
C THR A 10 -5.83 -4.42 16.06
N GLY A 11 -5.69 -3.10 16.07
CA GLY A 11 -6.64 -2.18 15.43
C GLY A 11 -6.74 -2.39 13.92
N GLU A 12 -5.61 -2.50 13.23
CA GLU A 12 -5.59 -2.82 11.79
C GLU A 12 -6.16 -4.21 11.50
N GLY A 13 -5.87 -5.20 12.34
CA GLY A 13 -6.45 -6.54 12.23
C GLY A 13 -7.96 -6.57 12.41
N VAL A 14 -8.50 -5.79 13.37
CA VAL A 14 -9.95 -5.66 13.58
C VAL A 14 -10.61 -4.94 12.40
N LEU A 15 -9.99 -3.89 11.87
CA LEU A 15 -10.47 -3.20 10.68
C LEU A 15 -10.49 -4.14 9.47
N ALA A 16 -9.43 -4.93 9.27
CA ALA A 16 -9.36 -5.92 8.20
C ALA A 16 -10.46 -6.99 8.34
N LEU A 17 -10.69 -7.49 9.56
CA LEU A 17 -11.77 -8.43 9.83
C LEU A 17 -13.15 -7.81 9.53
N ALA A 18 -13.39 -6.58 9.99
CA ALA A 18 -14.64 -5.87 9.74
C ALA A 18 -14.86 -5.65 8.22
N ALA A 19 -13.80 -5.31 7.47
CA ALA A 19 -13.86 -5.16 6.02
C ALA A 19 -14.18 -6.47 5.31
N ILE A 20 -13.60 -7.61 5.74
CA ILE A 20 -13.92 -8.92 5.19
C ILE A 20 -15.38 -9.27 5.47
N ILE A 21 -15.87 -9.06 6.69
CA ILE A 21 -17.27 -9.33 7.04
C ILE A 21 -18.22 -8.46 6.21
N ALA A 22 -17.95 -7.15 6.11
CA ALA A 22 -18.77 -6.23 5.33
C ALA A 22 -18.82 -6.63 3.84
N THR A 23 -17.69 -7.03 3.26
CA THR A 23 -17.61 -7.37 1.82
C THR A 23 -18.08 -8.78 1.48
N THR A 24 -18.33 -9.65 2.47
CA THR A 24 -18.73 -11.05 2.23
C THR A 24 -20.08 -11.42 2.84
N ALA A 25 -20.30 -11.07 4.11
CA ALA A 25 -21.48 -11.45 4.87
C ALA A 25 -22.56 -10.35 4.92
N GLY A 26 -22.27 -9.15 4.41
CA GLY A 26 -23.22 -8.03 4.38
C GLY A 26 -24.30 -8.11 3.28
N PHE A 27 -24.35 -9.21 2.52
CA PHE A 27 -25.29 -9.40 1.41
C PHE A 27 -26.33 -10.45 1.75
N ALA A 28 -27.59 -10.20 1.39
CA ALA A 28 -28.69 -11.10 1.75
C ALA A 28 -28.65 -12.41 0.96
N SER A 29 -28.04 -12.40 -0.24
CA SER A 29 -27.88 -13.60 -1.05
C SER A 29 -26.54 -13.65 -1.79
N LEU A 30 -26.15 -14.86 -2.15
CA LEU A 30 -25.00 -15.12 -3.01
C LEU A 30 -25.17 -14.53 -4.42
N GLY A 31 -26.41 -14.36 -4.89
CA GLY A 31 -26.71 -13.69 -6.15
C GLY A 31 -26.36 -12.20 -6.13
N GLU A 32 -26.74 -11.50 -5.06
CA GLU A 32 -26.42 -10.08 -4.86
C GLU A 32 -24.91 -9.86 -4.70
N TRP A 33 -24.26 -10.72 -3.92
CA TRP A 33 -22.80 -10.65 -3.77
C TRP A 33 -22.08 -10.80 -5.12
N ARG A 34 -22.49 -11.75 -5.96
CA ARG A 34 -21.93 -11.96 -7.31
C ARG A 34 -22.21 -10.80 -8.27
N ALA A 35 -23.28 -10.04 -8.06
CA ALA A 35 -23.56 -8.86 -8.89
C ALA A 35 -22.56 -7.72 -8.61
N ILE A 36 -21.98 -7.66 -7.41
CA ILE A 36 -21.01 -6.64 -7.00
C ILE A 36 -19.58 -7.14 -7.19
N TYR A 37 -19.30 -8.39 -6.81
CA TYR A 37 -18.00 -9.04 -6.99
C TYR A 37 -17.89 -9.64 -8.40
N THR A 38 -17.50 -8.82 -9.37
CA THR A 38 -17.37 -9.22 -10.78
C THR A 38 -15.97 -9.74 -11.10
N ASN A 39 -14.94 -9.19 -10.48
CA ASN A 39 -13.54 -9.58 -10.64
C ASN A 39 -12.73 -9.23 -9.37
N PHE A 40 -11.48 -9.70 -9.30
CA PHE A 40 -10.60 -9.48 -8.16
C PHE A 40 -10.16 -8.00 -7.97
N GLU A 41 -10.38 -7.14 -8.95
CA GLU A 41 -9.87 -5.76 -8.97
C GLU A 41 -10.99 -4.70 -8.87
N GLY A 42 -12.26 -5.11 -8.92
CA GLY A 42 -13.41 -4.21 -9.05
C GLY A 42 -14.37 -4.27 -7.87
N GLY A 43 -15.05 -3.14 -7.63
CA GLY A 43 -16.19 -3.08 -6.72
C GLY A 43 -15.90 -3.15 -5.22
N GLY A 44 -14.64 -3.23 -4.80
CA GLY A 44 -14.28 -3.41 -3.38
C GLY A 44 -14.84 -2.34 -2.43
N LEU A 45 -14.73 -1.04 -2.79
CA LEU A 45 -15.30 0.04 -1.98
C LEU A 45 -16.83 -0.02 -1.94
N THR A 46 -17.47 -0.25 -3.09
CA THR A 46 -18.93 -0.39 -3.17
C THR A 46 -19.42 -1.58 -2.35
N ALA A 47 -18.71 -2.71 -2.42
CA ALA A 47 -19.03 -3.91 -1.64
C ALA A 47 -18.92 -3.64 -0.14
N PHE A 48 -17.86 -2.93 0.27
CA PHE A 48 -17.65 -2.54 1.66
C PHE A 48 -18.76 -1.61 2.18
N VAL A 49 -19.12 -0.59 1.40
CA VAL A 49 -20.16 0.36 1.79
C VAL A 49 -21.54 -0.31 1.81
N GLN A 50 -21.93 -1.02 0.76
CA GLN A 50 -23.25 -1.64 0.67
C GLN A 50 -23.43 -2.76 1.69
N GLY A 51 -22.48 -3.69 1.76
CA GLY A 51 -22.57 -4.79 2.71
C GLY A 51 -22.41 -4.32 4.17
N GLY A 52 -21.53 -3.34 4.41
CA GLY A 52 -21.41 -2.70 5.73
C GLY A 52 -22.69 -1.95 6.13
N ALA A 53 -23.33 -1.27 5.19
CA ALA A 53 -24.58 -0.55 5.44
C ALA A 53 -25.72 -1.49 5.85
N THR A 54 -25.86 -2.66 5.20
CA THR A 54 -26.83 -3.68 5.59
C THR A 54 -26.63 -4.12 7.04
N ILE A 55 -25.38 -4.48 7.39
CA ILE A 55 -25.03 -4.93 8.75
C ILE A 55 -25.34 -3.85 9.80
N VAL A 56 -24.96 -2.61 9.53
CA VAL A 56 -25.18 -1.49 10.46
C VAL A 56 -26.67 -1.16 10.55
N SER A 57 -27.38 -1.12 9.43
CA SER A 57 -28.83 -0.88 9.37
C SER A 57 -29.58 -1.92 10.22
N ASP A 58 -29.33 -3.20 9.99
CA ASP A 58 -30.01 -4.30 10.67
C ASP A 58 -29.63 -4.41 12.16
N GLY A 59 -28.38 -4.09 12.50
CA GLY A 59 -27.87 -4.17 13.87
C GLY A 59 -28.20 -2.96 14.76
N SER A 60 -28.38 -1.77 14.17
CA SER A 60 -28.57 -0.52 14.91
C SER A 60 -29.95 0.14 14.72
N GLY A 61 -30.73 -0.29 13.73
CA GLY A 61 -32.02 0.32 13.38
C GLY A 61 -31.91 1.64 12.60
N LEU A 62 -30.70 2.03 12.19
CA LEU A 62 -30.50 3.19 11.31
C LEU A 62 -31.02 2.91 9.90
N PRO A 63 -31.58 3.91 9.18
CA PRO A 63 -31.91 3.74 7.77
C PRO A 63 -30.68 3.37 6.94
N HIS A 64 -30.84 2.47 5.97
CA HIS A 64 -29.75 1.99 5.10
C HIS A 64 -28.95 3.12 4.45
N GLU A 65 -29.62 4.18 3.99
CA GLU A 65 -28.95 5.35 3.38
C GLU A 65 -28.03 6.08 4.37
N THR A 66 -28.43 6.16 5.63
CA THR A 66 -27.62 6.79 6.69
C THR A 66 -26.41 5.91 7.04
N ALA A 67 -26.61 4.60 7.13
CA ALA A 67 -25.53 3.64 7.33
C ALA A 67 -24.52 3.67 6.15
N ALA A 68 -25.00 3.67 4.91
CA ALA A 68 -24.16 3.78 3.73
C ALA A 68 -23.35 5.08 3.73
N THR A 69 -23.99 6.21 4.04
CA THR A 69 -23.30 7.51 4.15
C THR A 69 -22.20 7.48 5.21
N LEU A 70 -22.48 6.91 6.39
CA LEU A 70 -21.49 6.75 7.45
C LEU A 70 -20.27 5.94 6.99
N LEU A 71 -20.50 4.80 6.32
CA LEU A 71 -19.45 3.92 5.83
C LEU A 71 -18.63 4.58 4.69
N THR A 72 -19.30 5.33 3.80
CA THR A 72 -18.62 6.13 2.76
C THR A 72 -17.73 7.20 3.38
N VAL A 73 -18.24 7.97 4.35
CA VAL A 73 -17.45 9.01 5.04
C VAL A 73 -16.26 8.37 5.76
N MET A 74 -16.45 7.23 6.42
CA MET A 74 -15.36 6.51 7.05
C MET A 74 -14.26 6.11 6.05
N ALA A 75 -14.64 5.57 4.89
CA ALA A 75 -13.67 5.20 3.84
C ALA A 75 -12.91 6.42 3.29
N VAL A 76 -13.61 7.54 3.06
CA VAL A 76 -13.01 8.80 2.60
C VAL A 76 -12.06 9.38 3.66
N LEU A 77 -12.44 9.37 4.93
CA LEU A 77 -11.60 9.85 6.04
C LEU A 77 -10.37 8.96 6.24
N PHE A 78 -10.51 7.65 6.09
CA PHE A 78 -9.39 6.70 6.12
C PHE A 78 -8.39 7.00 4.99
N ALA A 79 -8.89 7.20 3.77
CA ALA A 79 -8.05 7.59 2.64
C ALA A 79 -7.37 8.95 2.87
N GLY A 80 -8.11 9.94 3.39
CA GLY A 80 -7.58 11.28 3.70
C GLY A 80 -6.49 11.26 4.78
N THR A 81 -6.65 10.47 5.83
CA THR A 81 -5.65 10.33 6.92
C THR A 81 -4.37 9.65 6.41
N THR A 82 -4.53 8.65 5.54
CA THR A 82 -3.41 7.98 4.88
C THR A 82 -2.67 8.95 3.96
N MET A 83 -3.40 9.77 3.19
CA MET A 83 -2.83 10.78 2.32
C MET A 83 -2.06 11.86 3.09
N ASP A 84 -2.60 12.38 4.19
CA ASP A 84 -1.91 13.35 5.06
C ASP A 84 -0.56 12.78 5.55
N THR A 85 -0.57 11.53 6.00
CA THR A 85 0.66 10.85 6.43
C THR A 85 1.63 10.62 5.27
N GLY A 86 1.14 10.21 4.10
CA GLY A 86 1.95 10.00 2.90
C GLY A 86 2.65 11.27 2.42
N VAL A 87 1.90 12.37 2.27
CA VAL A 87 2.46 13.67 1.86
C VAL A 87 3.46 14.18 2.89
N ARG A 88 3.20 13.97 4.19
CA ARG A 88 4.14 14.34 5.25
C ARG A 88 5.46 13.57 5.15
N LEU A 89 5.41 12.25 4.90
CA LEU A 89 6.61 11.43 4.70
C LEU A 89 7.38 11.84 3.44
N GLN A 90 6.67 12.09 2.34
CA GLN A 90 7.29 12.55 1.09
C GLN A 90 7.97 13.91 1.25
N ARG A 91 7.36 14.82 2.02
CA ARG A 91 7.99 16.09 2.40
C ARG A 91 9.32 15.86 3.11
N TYR A 92 9.39 14.89 4.04
CA TYR A 92 10.65 14.57 4.73
C TYR A 92 11.72 14.08 3.76
N ILE A 93 11.35 13.22 2.81
CA ILE A 93 12.27 12.76 1.74
C ILE A 93 12.80 13.94 0.90
N VAL A 94 11.93 14.89 0.53
CA VAL A 94 12.33 16.08 -0.23
C VAL A 94 13.27 16.98 0.59
N GLN A 95 13.02 17.14 1.90
CA GLN A 95 13.89 17.90 2.80
C GLN A 95 15.26 17.23 2.99
N GLU A 96 15.28 15.89 3.03
CA GLU A 96 16.52 15.10 3.05
C GLU A 96 17.32 15.33 1.77
N TRP A 97 16.69 15.34 0.60
CA TRP A 97 17.37 15.72 -0.65
C TRP A 97 17.95 17.13 -0.59
N GLY A 98 17.19 18.09 -0.06
CA GLY A 98 17.69 19.45 0.17
C GLY A 98 18.92 19.51 1.08
N THR A 99 19.04 18.59 2.02
CA THR A 99 20.18 18.49 2.93
C THR A 99 21.37 17.76 2.28
N ILE A 100 21.14 16.64 1.61
CA ILE A 100 22.15 15.81 0.96
C ILE A 100 22.80 16.57 -0.22
N TYR A 101 22.00 17.23 -1.04
CA TYR A 101 22.46 17.92 -2.25
C TYR A 101 22.73 19.43 -2.03
N GLY A 102 22.61 19.93 -0.79
CA GLY A 102 22.89 21.32 -0.46
C GLY A 102 21.89 22.35 -1.03
N ILE A 103 20.68 21.93 -1.40
CA ILE A 103 19.65 22.80 -1.98
C ILE A 103 18.83 23.45 -0.86
N SER A 104 19.18 24.68 -0.49
CA SER A 104 18.57 25.42 0.63
C SER A 104 17.05 25.59 0.51
N GLY A 105 16.53 25.76 -0.71
CA GLY A 105 15.10 25.91 -0.97
C GLY A 105 14.27 24.68 -0.59
N LEU A 106 14.79 23.47 -0.82
CA LEU A 106 14.08 22.21 -0.52
C LEU A 106 14.06 21.88 0.98
N ARG A 107 14.88 22.56 1.80
CA ARG A 107 14.84 22.41 3.26
C ARG A 107 13.63 23.12 3.87
N ASN A 108 13.08 24.13 3.18
CA ASN A 108 11.90 24.85 3.63
C ASN A 108 10.66 23.93 3.57
N SER A 109 9.97 23.79 4.70
CA SER A 109 8.77 22.96 4.83
C SER A 109 7.68 23.29 3.81
N TYR A 110 7.44 24.56 3.49
CA TYR A 110 6.40 24.95 2.54
C TYR A 110 6.76 24.56 1.11
N VAL A 111 8.01 24.78 0.71
CA VAL A 111 8.51 24.39 -0.62
C VAL A 111 8.54 22.87 -0.76
N ALA A 112 9.03 22.16 0.26
CA ALA A 112 9.05 20.70 0.26
C ALA A 112 7.65 20.09 0.20
N THR A 113 6.67 20.65 0.94
CA THR A 113 5.26 20.22 0.84
C THR A 113 4.71 20.50 -0.55
N PHE A 114 4.96 21.69 -1.12
CA PHE A 114 4.49 22.02 -2.45
C PHE A 114 5.06 21.05 -3.49
N VAL A 115 6.36 20.75 -3.44
CA VAL A 115 7.01 19.76 -4.33
C VAL A 115 6.41 18.36 -4.13
N ALA A 116 6.19 17.92 -2.90
CA ALA A 116 5.58 16.61 -2.62
C ALA A 116 4.16 16.52 -3.22
N VAL A 117 3.29 17.49 -2.93
CA VAL A 117 1.92 17.53 -3.45
C VAL A 117 1.92 17.66 -4.98
N ALA A 118 2.73 18.55 -5.54
CA ALA A 118 2.83 18.74 -6.99
C ALA A 118 3.30 17.47 -7.70
N ALA A 119 4.26 16.73 -7.14
CA ALA A 119 4.69 15.46 -7.69
C ALA A 119 3.56 14.42 -7.67
N CYS A 120 2.82 14.30 -6.57
CA CYS A 120 1.65 13.41 -6.48
C CYS A 120 0.56 13.77 -7.49
N LEU A 121 0.19 15.05 -7.59
CA LEU A 121 -0.83 15.50 -8.53
C LEU A 121 -0.37 15.31 -9.98
N THR A 122 0.89 15.60 -10.29
CA THR A 122 1.45 15.40 -11.63
C THR A 122 1.41 13.93 -12.03
N LEU A 123 1.76 13.01 -11.12
CA LEU A 123 1.67 11.58 -11.38
C LEU A 123 0.22 11.11 -11.54
N ALA A 124 -0.69 11.55 -10.67
CA ALA A 124 -2.10 11.18 -10.72
C ALA A 124 -2.76 11.67 -12.01
N PHE A 125 -2.65 12.96 -12.35
CA PHE A 125 -3.24 13.50 -13.57
C PHE A 125 -2.49 13.06 -14.84
N GLY A 126 -1.17 12.87 -14.75
CA GLY A 126 -0.34 12.37 -15.85
C GLY A 126 -0.68 10.93 -16.22
N ALA A 127 -1.05 10.09 -15.26
CA ALA A 127 -1.50 8.72 -15.51
C ALA A 127 -2.99 8.64 -15.89
N GLY A 128 -3.84 9.53 -15.37
CA GLY A 128 -5.30 9.48 -15.53
C GLY A 128 -5.89 10.26 -16.69
N GLY A 129 -5.12 11.17 -17.29
CA GLY A 129 -5.63 12.07 -18.32
C GLY A 129 -6.85 12.88 -17.86
N ALA A 130 -7.74 13.21 -18.80
CA ALA A 130 -8.94 14.01 -18.55
C ALA A 130 -10.04 13.27 -17.76
N ASP A 131 -9.94 11.94 -17.62
CA ASP A 131 -10.97 11.09 -17.02
C ASP A 131 -10.82 10.94 -15.50
N LEU A 132 -9.84 11.63 -14.88
CA LEU A 132 -9.50 11.56 -13.45
C LEU A 132 -9.27 10.12 -12.93
N SER A 133 -8.97 9.17 -13.83
CA SER A 133 -8.82 7.74 -13.52
C SER A 133 -7.43 7.37 -13.01
N GLY A 134 -6.55 8.35 -12.82
CA GLY A 134 -5.12 8.12 -12.62
C GLY A 134 -4.78 7.31 -11.38
N GLY A 135 -5.57 7.43 -10.31
CA GLY A 135 -5.44 6.57 -9.13
C GLY A 135 -5.66 5.10 -9.46
N MET A 136 -6.65 4.78 -10.29
CA MET A 136 -6.94 3.41 -10.72
C MET A 136 -5.90 2.90 -11.70
N VAL A 137 -5.37 3.76 -12.56
CA VAL A 137 -4.29 3.42 -13.48
C VAL A 137 -2.99 3.10 -12.74
N LEU A 138 -2.67 3.84 -11.67
CA LEU A 138 -1.48 3.61 -10.84
C LEU A 138 -1.63 2.45 -9.84
N TRP A 139 -2.87 1.97 -9.60
CA TRP A 139 -3.18 0.93 -8.62
C TRP A 139 -2.33 -0.34 -8.74
N PRO A 140 -2.03 -0.87 -9.95
CA PRO A 140 -1.21 -2.07 -10.08
C PRO A 140 0.22 -1.88 -9.54
N LEU A 141 0.80 -0.68 -9.68
CA LEU A 141 2.14 -0.33 -9.16
C LEU A 141 2.14 -0.22 -7.63
N PHE A 142 1.02 0.21 -7.04
CA PHE A 142 0.85 0.23 -5.58
C PHE A 142 0.95 -1.19 -4.99
N GLY A 143 0.36 -2.18 -5.67
CA GLY A 143 0.45 -3.58 -5.27
C GLY A 143 1.89 -4.07 -5.19
N THR A 144 2.69 -3.88 -6.24
CA THR A 144 4.08 -4.34 -6.29
C THR A 144 4.98 -3.59 -5.30
N THR A 145 4.87 -2.26 -5.22
CA THR A 145 5.64 -1.44 -4.26
C THR A 145 5.37 -1.79 -2.80
N ASN A 146 4.13 -2.06 -2.42
CA ASN A 146 3.79 -2.48 -1.06
C ASN A 146 4.45 -3.80 -0.68
N GLN A 147 4.50 -4.76 -1.60
CA GLN A 147 5.16 -6.04 -1.33
C GLN A 147 6.68 -5.87 -1.17
N LEU A 148 7.29 -4.92 -1.88
CA LEU A 148 8.70 -4.56 -1.66
C LEU A 148 8.93 -3.96 -0.28
N LEU A 149 8.06 -3.05 0.17
CA LEU A 149 8.15 -2.47 1.52
C LEU A 149 7.95 -3.54 2.60
N ALA A 150 6.99 -4.46 2.39
CA ALA A 150 6.76 -5.59 3.28
C ALA A 150 8.00 -6.50 3.35
N SER A 151 8.62 -6.78 2.21
CA SER A 151 9.87 -7.56 2.13
C SER A 151 11.02 -6.88 2.88
N LEU A 152 11.24 -5.58 2.68
CA LEU A 152 12.25 -4.81 3.39
C LEU A 152 12.01 -4.82 4.91
N THR A 153 10.75 -4.68 5.32
CA THR A 153 10.37 -4.74 6.74
C THR A 153 10.70 -6.11 7.33
N LEU A 154 10.33 -7.19 6.66
CA LEU A 154 10.66 -8.56 7.09
C LEU A 154 12.17 -8.82 7.11
N LEU A 155 12.94 -8.22 6.20
CA LEU A 155 14.40 -8.28 6.22
C LEU A 155 14.95 -7.61 7.48
N VAL A 156 14.52 -6.38 7.78
CA VAL A 156 14.97 -5.65 8.97
C VAL A 156 14.62 -6.44 10.24
N ILE A 157 13.40 -6.96 10.36
CA ILE A 157 12.99 -7.77 11.51
C ILE A 157 13.83 -9.05 11.59
N SER A 158 14.09 -9.71 10.46
CA SER A 158 14.95 -10.90 10.41
C SER A 158 16.35 -10.59 10.93
N ILE A 159 16.97 -9.48 10.49
CA ILE A 159 18.30 -9.04 10.97
C ILE A 159 18.27 -8.77 12.48
N VAL A 160 17.23 -8.12 12.99
CA VAL A 160 17.07 -7.85 14.43
C VAL A 160 16.95 -9.15 15.23
N LEU A 161 16.13 -10.12 14.79
CA LEU A 161 15.98 -11.41 15.46
C LEU A 161 17.28 -12.21 15.43
N VAL A 162 17.96 -12.24 14.28
CA VAL A 162 19.28 -12.84 14.11
C VAL A 162 20.28 -12.22 15.11
N ARG A 163 20.34 -10.89 15.21
CA ARG A 163 21.21 -10.18 16.17
C ARG A 163 20.85 -10.47 17.62
N ALA A 164 19.57 -10.67 17.93
CA ALA A 164 19.10 -11.03 19.26
C ALA A 164 19.26 -12.53 19.61
N GLY A 165 19.86 -13.34 18.73
CA GLY A 165 20.02 -14.79 18.93
C GLY A 165 18.71 -15.57 18.89
N ARG A 166 17.65 -14.99 18.31
CA ARG A 166 16.32 -15.58 18.19
C ARG A 166 16.15 -16.25 16.81
N PRO A 167 15.29 -17.27 16.70
CA PRO A 167 15.09 -17.97 15.43
C PRO A 167 14.42 -17.04 14.40
N ALA A 168 15.18 -16.54 13.44
CA ALA A 168 14.67 -15.67 12.37
C ALA A 168 13.99 -16.43 11.21
N ARG A 169 13.94 -17.77 11.25
CA ARG A 169 13.27 -18.57 10.22
C ARG A 169 11.82 -18.14 9.96
N TYR A 170 11.12 -17.70 11.01
CA TYR A 170 9.72 -17.31 10.96
C TYR A 170 9.48 -16.01 10.18
N THR A 171 10.50 -15.17 10.02
CA THR A 171 10.42 -13.93 9.23
C THR A 171 11.13 -14.07 7.90
N MET A 172 12.23 -14.84 7.84
CA MET A 172 12.98 -15.07 6.60
C MET A 172 12.21 -15.89 5.57
N ILE A 173 11.48 -16.93 5.97
CA ILE A 173 10.70 -17.74 5.02
C ILE A 173 9.62 -16.88 4.32
N PRO A 174 8.75 -16.14 5.06
CA PRO A 174 7.82 -15.21 4.43
C PRO A 174 8.52 -14.12 3.60
N MET A 175 9.66 -13.61 4.06
CA MET A 175 10.42 -12.58 3.33
C MET A 175 10.84 -13.07 1.94
N VAL A 176 11.42 -14.28 1.85
CA VAL A 176 11.86 -14.86 0.57
C VAL A 176 10.67 -15.12 -0.34
N PHE A 177 9.58 -15.63 0.21
CA PHE A 177 8.35 -15.85 -0.56
C PHE A 177 7.80 -14.53 -1.14
N VAL A 178 7.60 -13.51 -0.29
CA VAL A 178 7.03 -12.22 -0.69
C VAL A 178 7.94 -11.48 -1.67
N SER A 179 9.26 -11.45 -1.44
CA SER A 179 10.21 -10.82 -2.38
C SER A 179 10.20 -11.48 -3.75
N THR A 180 10.21 -12.82 -3.79
CA THR A 180 10.19 -13.57 -5.05
C THR A 180 8.88 -13.37 -5.78
N ALA A 181 7.74 -13.47 -5.08
CA ALA A 181 6.43 -13.23 -5.65
C ALA A 181 6.28 -11.80 -6.18
N ALA A 182 6.76 -10.80 -5.42
CA ALA A 182 6.75 -9.40 -5.83
C ALA A 182 7.59 -9.16 -7.08
N LEU A 183 8.78 -9.75 -7.17
CA LEU A 183 9.63 -9.65 -8.36
C LEU A 183 8.96 -10.26 -9.58
N LEU A 184 8.40 -11.47 -9.45
CA LEU A 184 7.71 -12.14 -10.56
C LEU A 184 6.48 -11.34 -11.01
N ALA A 185 5.71 -10.80 -10.07
CA ALA A 185 4.56 -9.94 -10.37
C ALA A 185 4.99 -8.65 -11.08
N ALA A 186 6.06 -7.99 -10.62
CA ALA A 186 6.59 -6.78 -11.26
C ALA A 186 7.12 -7.09 -12.66
N LEU A 187 7.84 -8.19 -12.88
CA LEU A 187 8.30 -8.58 -14.22
C LEU A 187 7.14 -8.88 -15.18
N TYR A 188 6.08 -9.55 -14.69
CA TYR A 188 4.88 -9.80 -15.47
C TYR A 188 4.15 -8.49 -15.83
N GLN A 189 4.03 -7.59 -14.85
CA GLN A 189 3.44 -6.27 -15.02
C GLN A 189 4.22 -5.41 -16.02
N LEU A 190 5.56 -5.42 -15.93
CA LEU A 190 6.47 -4.73 -16.84
C LEU A 190 6.26 -5.17 -18.29
N TRP A 191 6.14 -6.49 -18.51
CA TRP A 191 5.85 -7.03 -19.83
C TRP A 191 4.50 -6.56 -20.37
N ASN A 192 3.46 -6.56 -19.53
CA ASN A 192 2.14 -6.08 -19.92
C ASN A 192 2.14 -4.59 -20.26
N PHE A 193 2.83 -3.74 -19.49
CA PHE A 193 2.94 -2.30 -19.80
C PHE A 193 3.70 -2.04 -21.09
N PHE A 194 4.70 -2.88 -21.40
CA PHE A 194 5.42 -2.80 -22.67
C PHE A 194 4.50 -3.14 -23.85
N GLN A 195 3.73 -4.24 -23.75
CA GLN A 195 2.80 -4.67 -24.81
C GLN A 195 1.62 -3.70 -25.01
N THR A 196 1.15 -3.07 -23.94
CA THR A 196 0.03 -2.12 -23.98
C THR A 196 0.47 -0.67 -24.24
N ALA A 197 1.76 -0.44 -24.51
CA ALA A 197 2.35 0.88 -24.77
C ALA A 197 2.11 1.92 -23.67
N GLN A 198 1.98 1.49 -22.41
CA GLN A 198 1.80 2.38 -21.26
C GLN A 198 3.15 2.88 -20.73
N TYR A 199 3.81 3.75 -21.50
CA TYR A 199 5.21 4.13 -21.26
C TYR A 199 5.49 4.79 -19.89
N LEU A 200 4.54 5.57 -19.35
CA LEU A 200 4.69 6.16 -18.02
C LEU A 200 4.76 5.08 -16.93
N LEU A 201 3.83 4.13 -16.95
CA LEU A 201 3.75 3.05 -15.97
C LEU A 201 4.92 2.09 -16.15
N LEU A 202 5.30 1.80 -17.40
CA LEU A 202 6.48 1.03 -17.73
C LEU A 202 7.73 1.65 -17.08
N ALA A 203 7.96 2.95 -17.24
CA ALA A 203 9.13 3.62 -16.67
C ALA A 203 9.13 3.57 -15.13
N LEU A 204 7.97 3.76 -14.49
CA LEU A 204 7.83 3.64 -13.03
C LEU A 204 8.07 2.20 -12.56
N ASP A 205 7.57 1.21 -13.28
CA ASP A 205 7.73 -0.21 -12.95
C ASP A 205 9.18 -0.68 -13.12
N VAL A 206 9.92 -0.16 -14.10
CA VAL A 206 11.37 -0.41 -14.21
C VAL A 206 12.10 0.02 -12.92
N VAL A 207 11.76 1.19 -12.36
CA VAL A 207 12.35 1.67 -11.11
C VAL A 207 12.01 0.72 -9.94
N ILE A 208 10.79 0.20 -9.92
CA ILE A 208 10.31 -0.77 -8.91
C ILE A 208 11.07 -2.09 -9.03
N VAL A 209 11.21 -2.64 -10.24
CA VAL A 209 11.97 -3.88 -10.51
C VAL A 209 13.43 -3.73 -10.09
N VAL A 210 14.08 -2.60 -10.44
CA VAL A 210 15.47 -2.33 -10.04
C VAL A 210 15.58 -2.26 -8.51
N SER A 211 14.64 -1.57 -7.86
CA SER A 211 14.59 -1.48 -6.39
C SER A 211 14.38 -2.85 -5.75
N ALA A 212 13.51 -3.68 -6.32
CA ALA A 212 13.26 -5.05 -5.86
C ALA A 212 14.53 -5.90 -5.90
N VAL A 213 15.27 -5.85 -7.02
CA VAL A 213 16.55 -6.53 -7.18
C VAL A 213 17.55 -6.06 -6.13
N PHE A 214 17.67 -4.76 -5.89
CA PHE A 214 18.55 -4.24 -4.84
C PHE A 214 18.18 -4.73 -3.45
N VAL A 215 16.89 -4.77 -3.10
CA VAL A 215 16.42 -5.30 -1.79
C VAL A 215 16.79 -6.78 -1.64
N MET A 216 16.63 -7.61 -2.69
CA MET A 216 17.03 -9.01 -2.64
C MET A 216 18.54 -9.19 -2.51
N LEU A 217 19.33 -8.40 -3.24
CA LEU A 217 20.79 -8.43 -3.13
C LEU A 217 21.25 -8.02 -1.72
N GLU A 218 20.67 -6.97 -1.14
CA GLU A 218 20.99 -6.54 0.22
C GLU A 218 20.57 -7.59 1.26
N ALA A 219 19.42 -8.25 1.05
CA ALA A 219 18.98 -9.36 1.89
C ALA A 219 20.01 -10.50 1.92
N ILE A 220 20.48 -10.93 0.73
CA ILE A 220 21.49 -11.98 0.60
C ILE A 220 22.81 -11.54 1.23
N SER A 221 23.26 -10.31 0.96
CA SER A 221 24.50 -9.75 1.50
C SER A 221 24.49 -9.62 3.02
N ALA A 222 23.38 -9.14 3.60
CA ALA A 222 23.24 -8.96 5.04
C ALA A 222 23.21 -10.29 5.80
N LEU A 223 22.62 -11.33 5.19
CA LEU A 223 22.61 -12.68 5.76
C LEU A 223 23.98 -13.39 5.56
N GLY A 224 24.60 -13.23 4.39
CA GLY A 224 25.87 -13.87 4.05
C GLY A 224 27.07 -13.35 4.85
N ARG A 225 27.10 -12.05 5.18
CA ARG A 225 28.14 -11.44 6.04
C ARG A 225 28.23 -12.06 7.45
N ARG A 226 27.23 -12.84 7.88
CA ARG A 226 27.18 -13.45 9.20
C ARG A 226 27.44 -14.96 9.21
N THR A 227 27.37 -15.65 8.08
CA THR A 227 27.89 -17.03 7.97
C THR A 227 29.41 -17.07 7.94
N SER A 228 30.05 -15.93 7.65
CA SER A 228 31.51 -15.76 7.58
C SER A 228 32.14 -15.20 8.87
N ALA A 229 31.35 -14.93 9.92
CA ALA A 229 31.78 -14.38 11.21
C ALA A 229 31.35 -15.31 12.35
#